data_AF-A0A539DKJ6-F1
#
_entry.id   AF-A0A539DKJ6-F1
#
_cell.length_a   1.000
_cell.length_b   1.000
_cell.length_c   1.000
_cell.angle_alpha   90.00
_cell.angle_beta   90.00
_cell.angle_gamma   90.00
#
_symmetry.space_group_name_H-M   'P 1'
#
loop_
_entity.id
_entity.type
_entity.pdbx_description
1 polymer ?
#
loop_
_entity_poly.entity_id
_entity_poly.type
_entity_poly.pdbx_seq_one_letter_code
_entity_poly.pdbx_strand_id
1 'polypeptide(L)'
;MIRTLPRTFGIVFVLALAAGCGDVKKRDAPAVASSAFEPGKALYDEHCAMCHGPKGMGTGLLARRTETPLLEERTDLTPDFVVQAARMGILNMPAIPRGEVSDPELAAIGDYLSRSRGAP
;
A
#
# COMPACT_ATOMS: atom_id res chain seq x y z
N MET A 1 30.65 54.39 -12.33
CA MET A 1 32.01 54.57 -12.88
C MET A 1 32.65 53.20 -13.04
N ILE A 2 32.94 52.86 -14.29
CA ILE A 2 33.56 51.62 -14.78
C ILE A 2 35.00 51.54 -14.26
N ARG A 3 35.43 50.37 -13.78
CA ARG A 3 36.85 50.03 -13.71
C ARG A 3 37.04 48.54 -14.00
N THR A 4 37.28 48.30 -15.27
CA THR A 4 37.67 47.04 -15.91
C THR A 4 39.18 46.80 -15.79
N LEU A 5 39.53 45.52 -15.97
CA LEU A 5 40.83 44.95 -16.39
C LEU A 5 41.94 44.81 -15.31
N PRO A 6 42.98 44.00 -15.57
CA PRO A 6 43.00 42.57 -15.91
C PRO A 6 44.14 41.87 -15.12
N ARG A 7 44.32 40.54 -15.24
CA ARG A 7 45.68 39.93 -15.29
C ARG A 7 45.63 38.42 -15.54
N THR A 8 46.13 38.09 -16.71
CA THR A 8 46.65 36.82 -17.22
C THR A 8 47.78 36.23 -16.37
N PHE A 9 48.13 34.97 -16.68
CA PHE A 9 49.27 34.16 -16.21
C PHE A 9 49.10 33.63 -14.79
N GLY A 10 49.13 32.33 -14.51
CA GLY A 10 49.61 31.18 -15.26
C GLY A 10 50.05 30.12 -14.25
N ILE A 11 50.44 28.96 -14.75
CA ILE A 11 51.21 27.91 -14.06
C ILE A 11 50.36 26.87 -13.32
N VAL A 12 50.01 25.86 -14.11
CA VAL A 12 50.04 24.42 -13.80
C VAL A 12 50.87 24.08 -12.55
N PHE A 13 50.21 23.54 -11.52
CA PHE A 13 50.87 22.71 -10.51
C PHE A 13 50.12 21.38 -10.44
N VAL A 14 50.56 20.45 -11.28
CA VAL A 14 50.23 19.03 -11.13
C VAL A 14 51.11 18.50 -10.00
N LEU A 15 50.49 18.04 -8.91
CA LEU A 15 51.07 17.00 -8.08
C LEU A 15 49.98 16.24 -7.33
N ALA A 16 49.84 14.99 -7.75
CA ALA A 16 48.91 13.99 -7.29
C ALA A 16 49.06 13.67 -5.80
N LEU A 17 47.94 13.49 -5.09
CA LEU A 17 47.88 12.64 -3.91
C LEU A 17 46.59 11.80 -3.90
N ALA A 18 46.81 10.50 -4.05
CA ALA A 18 46.14 9.37 -3.40
C ALA A 18 44.60 9.29 -3.41
N ALA A 19 44.12 8.46 -4.33
CA ALA A 19 43.29 7.27 -4.06
C ALA A 19 42.52 7.22 -2.72
N GLY A 20 41.21 7.38 -2.82
CA GLY A 20 40.22 6.88 -1.85
C GLY A 20 38.99 6.39 -2.61
N CYS A 21 39.03 5.13 -3.06
CA CYS A 21 37.84 4.43 -3.54
C CYS A 21 36.87 4.25 -2.38
N GLY A 22 35.81 5.05 -2.38
CA GLY A 22 34.68 4.91 -1.48
C GLY A 22 33.41 4.70 -2.28
N ASP A 23 33.39 3.67 -3.16
CA ASP A 23 32.15 3.14 -3.71
C ASP A 23 31.30 2.63 -2.55
N VAL A 24 30.38 3.47 -2.06
CA VAL A 24 29.26 3.00 -1.25
C VAL A 24 28.39 2.18 -2.20
N LYS A 25 28.78 0.92 -2.37
CA LYS A 25 27.91 -0.15 -2.85
C LYS A 25 26.70 -0.10 -1.92
N LYS A 26 25.64 0.55 -2.38
CA LYS A 26 24.33 0.56 -1.73
C LYS A 26 24.02 -0.92 -1.53
N ARG A 27 24.11 -1.37 -0.28
CA ARG A 27 23.90 -2.77 0.06
C ARG A 27 22.50 -3.10 -0.40
N ASP A 28 22.39 -4.02 -1.34
CA ASP A 28 21.13 -4.61 -1.73
C ASP A 28 20.54 -5.20 -0.45
N ALA A 29 19.58 -4.48 0.14
CA ALA A 29 18.72 -5.06 1.14
C ALA A 29 18.15 -6.34 0.51
N PRO A 30 18.01 -7.45 1.26
CA PRO A 30 17.29 -8.59 0.73
C PRO A 30 15.95 -8.04 0.25
N ALA A 31 15.68 -8.21 -1.05
CA ALA A 31 14.35 -8.05 -1.57
C ALA A 31 13.49 -8.98 -0.73
N VAL A 32 12.78 -8.42 0.26
CA VAL A 32 11.56 -9.02 0.78
C VAL A 32 10.85 -9.40 -0.50
N ALA A 33 10.72 -10.71 -0.72
CA ALA A 33 10.13 -11.27 -1.91
C ALA A 33 8.92 -10.39 -2.21
N SER A 34 8.98 -9.68 -3.34
CA SER A 34 7.86 -8.89 -3.80
C SER A 34 6.72 -9.89 -3.77
N SER A 35 5.79 -9.76 -2.80
CA SER A 35 4.53 -10.44 -2.92
C SER A 35 4.07 -10.00 -4.30
N ALA A 36 4.02 -10.94 -5.24
CA ALA A 36 3.29 -10.69 -6.46
C ALA A 36 1.96 -10.15 -5.97
N PHE A 37 1.59 -8.95 -6.41
CA PHE A 37 0.44 -8.22 -5.87
C PHE A 37 -0.77 -9.15 -6.01
N GLU A 38 -1.11 -9.87 -4.94
CA GLU A 38 -2.16 -10.88 -5.00
C GLU A 38 -3.44 -10.15 -5.35
N PRO A 39 -4.25 -10.67 -6.29
CA PRO A 39 -5.47 -9.99 -6.69
C PRO A 39 -6.32 -9.69 -5.45
N GLY A 40 -6.79 -8.44 -5.30
CA GLY A 40 -7.56 -8.03 -4.12
C GLY A 40 -8.79 -8.90 -3.83
N LYS A 41 -9.34 -9.57 -4.87
CA LYS A 41 -10.35 -10.61 -4.71
C LYS A 41 -9.84 -11.84 -3.94
N ALA A 42 -8.68 -12.38 -4.30
CA ALA A 42 -8.12 -13.55 -3.65
C ALA A 42 -7.84 -13.27 -2.17
N LEU A 43 -7.29 -12.09 -1.87
CA LEU A 43 -7.08 -11.63 -0.50
C LEU A 43 -8.41 -11.43 0.28
N TYR A 44 -9.45 -10.92 -0.37
CA TYR A 44 -10.79 -10.84 0.23
C TYR A 44 -11.37 -12.22 0.52
N ASP A 45 -11.25 -13.15 -0.43
CA ASP A 45 -11.74 -14.53 -0.29
C ASP A 45 -11.03 -15.24 0.88
N GLU A 46 -9.72 -15.02 1.04
CA GLU A 46 -8.90 -15.61 2.11
C GLU A 46 -9.21 -15.03 3.49
N HIS A 47 -9.26 -13.70 3.61
CA HIS A 47 -9.29 -13.03 4.91
C HIS A 47 -10.67 -12.54 5.35
N CYS A 48 -11.58 -12.27 4.43
CA CYS A 48 -12.83 -11.54 4.71
C CYS A 48 -14.08 -12.36 4.43
N ALA A 49 -14.07 -13.21 3.40
CA ALA A 49 -15.27 -13.92 2.93
C ALA A 49 -15.87 -14.88 3.98
N MET A 50 -15.09 -15.37 4.93
CA MET A 50 -15.65 -16.22 6.01
C MET A 50 -16.73 -15.50 6.82
N CYS A 51 -16.62 -14.17 6.98
CA CYS A 51 -17.56 -13.33 7.71
C CYS A 51 -18.45 -12.51 6.77
N HIS A 52 -17.95 -12.11 5.61
CA HIS A 52 -18.64 -11.21 4.67
C HIS A 52 -19.17 -11.88 3.40
N GLY A 53 -19.06 -13.20 3.27
CA GLY A 53 -19.69 -13.98 2.20
C GLY A 53 -21.21 -14.19 2.42
N PRO A 54 -21.92 -14.85 1.47
CA PRO A 54 -23.39 -15.00 1.47
C PRO A 54 -24.04 -15.53 2.76
N LYS A 55 -23.31 -16.32 3.55
CA LYS A 55 -23.78 -16.89 4.82
C LYS A 55 -22.92 -16.49 6.01
N GLY A 56 -22.02 -15.53 5.83
CA GLY A 56 -21.15 -15.04 6.87
C GLY A 56 -21.92 -14.23 7.92
N MET A 57 -21.46 -14.30 9.17
CA MET A 57 -22.09 -13.57 10.27
C MET A 57 -22.12 -12.05 10.02
N GLY A 58 -21.05 -11.49 9.44
CA GLY A 58 -20.96 -10.07 9.08
C GLY A 58 -22.04 -9.68 8.08
N THR A 59 -22.25 -10.48 7.04
CA THR A 59 -23.34 -10.28 6.06
C THR A 59 -24.71 -10.34 6.73
N GLY A 60 -24.95 -11.31 7.61
CA GLY A 60 -26.22 -11.41 8.34
C GLY A 60 -26.49 -10.22 9.27
N LEU A 61 -25.46 -9.62 9.84
CA LEU A 61 -25.57 -8.40 10.64
C LEU A 61 -25.81 -7.17 9.77
N LEU A 62 -25.15 -7.08 8.60
CA LEU A 62 -25.35 -6.01 7.63
C LEU A 62 -26.76 -6.05 7.03
N ALA A 63 -27.33 -7.23 6.79
CA ALA A 63 -28.68 -7.40 6.24
C ALA A 63 -29.78 -6.82 7.14
N ARG A 64 -29.47 -6.54 8.42
CA ARG A 64 -30.40 -5.86 9.34
C ARG A 64 -30.32 -4.33 9.27
N ARG A 65 -29.38 -3.79 8.48
CA ARG A 65 -29.02 -2.36 8.44
C ARG A 65 -28.95 -1.79 7.03
N THR A 66 -28.82 -2.63 6.01
CA THR A 66 -28.73 -2.23 4.60
C THR A 66 -29.38 -3.28 3.70
N GLU A 67 -29.93 -2.82 2.58
CA GLU A 67 -30.52 -3.67 1.52
C GLU A 67 -29.45 -4.42 0.71
N THR A 68 -28.18 -3.99 0.77
CA THR A 68 -27.05 -4.64 0.07
C THR A 68 -26.00 -5.09 1.08
N PRO A 69 -26.21 -6.26 1.72
CA PRO A 69 -25.35 -6.72 2.82
C PRO A 69 -24.04 -7.35 2.35
N LEU A 70 -23.97 -7.82 1.10
CA LEU A 70 -22.76 -8.38 0.53
C LEU A 70 -21.82 -7.25 0.12
N LEU A 71 -20.61 -7.24 0.69
CA LEU A 71 -19.66 -6.16 0.43
C LEU A 71 -19.28 -6.07 -1.05
N GLU A 72 -19.21 -7.21 -1.74
CA GLU A 72 -18.90 -7.28 -3.18
C GLU A 72 -20.03 -6.79 -4.10
N GLU A 73 -21.23 -6.55 -3.56
CA GLU A 73 -22.38 -6.00 -4.30
C GLU A 73 -22.59 -4.51 -4.02
N ARG A 74 -21.88 -3.94 -3.05
CA ARG A 74 -22.04 -2.54 -2.65
C ARG A 74 -21.35 -1.59 -3.62
N THR A 75 -21.99 -0.44 -3.85
CA THR A 75 -21.49 0.61 -4.75
C THR A 75 -21.00 1.85 -4.02
N ASP A 76 -21.12 1.88 -2.70
CA ASP A 76 -20.84 3.02 -1.84
C ASP A 76 -19.60 2.83 -0.95
N LEU A 77 -18.78 1.81 -1.24
CA LEU A 77 -17.53 1.56 -0.54
C LEU A 77 -16.37 2.34 -1.17
N THR A 78 -15.63 3.10 -0.35
CA THR A 78 -14.34 3.69 -0.75
C THR A 78 -13.19 2.86 -0.20
N PRO A 79 -12.02 2.82 -0.86
CA PRO A 79 -10.86 2.08 -0.35
C PRO A 79 -10.46 2.53 1.06
N ASP A 80 -10.44 3.84 1.31
CA ASP A 80 -10.12 4.40 2.63
C ASP A 80 -11.10 3.95 3.70
N PHE A 81 -12.40 3.92 3.39
CA PHE A 81 -13.40 3.44 4.34
C PHE A 81 -13.22 1.95 4.64
N VAL A 82 -12.94 1.12 3.64
CA VAL A 82 -12.67 -0.31 3.85
C VAL A 82 -11.45 -0.51 4.74
N VAL A 83 -10.35 0.20 4.46
CA VAL A 83 -9.12 0.13 5.26
C VAL A 83 -9.40 0.57 6.69
N GLN A 84 -10.09 1.69 6.89
CA GLN A 84 -10.40 2.22 8.21
C GLN A 84 -11.33 1.28 8.98
N ALA A 85 -12.37 0.76 8.34
CA ALA A 85 -13.30 -0.20 8.94
C ALA A 85 -12.57 -1.46 9.42
N ALA A 86 -11.69 -2.02 8.58
CA ALA A 86 -10.92 -3.20 8.93
C ALA A 86 -9.91 -2.93 10.04
N ARG A 87 -9.21 -1.79 10.02
CA ARG A 87 -8.20 -1.47 11.05
C ARG A 87 -8.79 -1.09 12.40
N MET A 88 -9.95 -0.45 12.42
CA MET A 88 -10.58 0.01 13.66
C MET A 88 -11.62 -0.98 14.20
N GLY A 89 -12.15 -1.85 13.34
CA GLY A 89 -13.35 -2.63 13.64
C GLY A 89 -14.61 -1.77 13.61
N ILE A 90 -15.77 -2.40 13.41
CA ILE A 90 -17.08 -1.75 13.44
C ILE A 90 -18.07 -2.66 14.16
N LEU A 91 -18.59 -2.20 15.31
CA LEU A 91 -19.55 -2.94 16.12
C LEU A 91 -19.05 -4.36 16.48
N ASN A 92 -19.60 -5.40 15.84
CA ASN A 92 -19.24 -6.79 16.05
C ASN A 92 -18.11 -7.27 15.12
N MET A 93 -17.64 -6.43 14.20
CA MET A 93 -16.45 -6.69 13.40
C MET A 93 -15.21 -6.29 14.22
N PRO A 94 -14.35 -7.24 14.61
CA PRO A 94 -13.12 -6.92 15.32
C PRO A 94 -12.11 -6.18 14.42
N ALA A 95 -11.16 -5.49 15.04
CA ALA A 95 -10.05 -4.87 14.32
C ALA A 95 -9.10 -5.95 13.76
N ILE A 96 -8.75 -5.83 12.47
CA ILE A 96 -7.84 -6.73 11.76
C ILE A 96 -6.39 -6.24 11.91
N PRO A 97 -5.53 -6.98 12.63
CA PRO A 97 -4.16 -6.56 12.87
C PRO A 97 -3.30 -6.67 11.62
N ARG A 98 -2.21 -5.89 11.58
CA ARG A 98 -1.25 -5.87 10.46
C ARG A 98 -0.49 -7.20 10.28
N GLY A 99 -0.46 -8.04 11.31
CA GLY A 99 0.14 -9.37 11.25
C GLY A 99 -0.76 -10.42 10.60
N GLU A 100 -2.06 -10.13 10.44
CA GLU A 100 -3.01 -11.00 9.75
C GLU A 100 -3.21 -10.56 8.30
N VAL A 101 -3.42 -9.25 8.09
CA VAL A 101 -3.48 -8.64 6.76
C VAL A 101 -2.59 -7.41 6.76
N SER A 102 -1.55 -7.40 5.93
CA SER A 102 -0.63 -6.27 5.82
C SER A 102 -1.31 -5.03 5.22
N ASP A 103 -0.70 -3.86 5.35
CA ASP A 103 -1.23 -2.63 4.74
C ASP A 103 -1.38 -2.70 3.21
N PRO A 104 -0.39 -3.19 2.43
CA PRO A 104 -0.55 -3.30 0.98
C PRO A 104 -1.64 -4.30 0.58
N GLU A 105 -1.79 -5.42 1.31
CA GLU A 105 -2.88 -6.38 1.05
C GLU A 105 -4.25 -5.76 1.36
N LEU A 106 -4.39 -5.06 2.48
CA LEU A 106 -5.64 -4.41 2.83
C LEU A 106 -6.00 -3.27 1.87
N ALA A 107 -5.01 -2.55 1.34
CA ALA A 107 -5.22 -1.57 0.29
C ALA A 107 -5.73 -2.24 -1.00
N ALA A 108 -5.16 -3.39 -1.39
CA ALA A 108 -5.64 -4.14 -2.55
C ALA A 108 -7.08 -4.66 -2.38
N ILE A 109 -7.45 -5.07 -1.17
CA ILE A 109 -8.84 -5.44 -0.82
C ILE A 109 -9.77 -4.21 -0.92
N GLY A 110 -9.36 -3.07 -0.37
CA GLY A 110 -10.14 -1.83 -0.44
C GLY A 110 -10.39 -1.38 -1.88
N ASP A 111 -9.36 -1.43 -2.71
CA ASP A 111 -9.45 -1.17 -4.14
C ASP A 111 -10.39 -2.15 -4.86
N TYR A 112 -10.32 -3.44 -4.53
CA TYR A 112 -11.22 -4.46 -5.07
C TYR A 112 -12.69 -4.16 -4.73
N LEU A 113 -13.00 -3.97 -3.44
CA LEU A 113 -14.36 -3.74 -2.98
C LEU A 113 -14.95 -2.43 -3.51
N SER A 114 -14.14 -1.37 -3.66
CA SER A 114 -14.60 -0.09 -4.23
C SER A 114 -15.03 -0.18 -5.70
N ARG A 115 -14.55 -1.20 -6.42
CA ARG A 115 -14.89 -1.45 -7.83
C ARG A 115 -15.99 -2.49 -8.01
N SER A 116 -16.31 -3.26 -6.97
CA SER A 116 -17.22 -4.39 -7.02
C SER A 116 -18.68 -3.97 -7.28
N ARG A 117 -19.45 -4.81 -7.99
CA ARG A 117 -20.87 -4.61 -8.35
C ARG A 117 -21.65 -5.95 -8.44
N GLY A 118 -21.20 -6.95 -7.69
CA GLY A 118 -21.59 -8.36 -7.82
C GLY A 118 -20.60 -9.09 -8.73
N ALA A 119 -19.70 -9.88 -8.13
CA ALA A 119 -18.82 -10.78 -8.87
C ALA A 119 -19.64 -11.96 -9.45
N PRO A 120 -19.32 -12.48 -10.66
CA PRO A 120 -19.92 -13.72 -11.17
C PRO A 120 -19.49 -14.94 -10.34
#